data_AF-A0A3S1JIU8-F1
#
_entry.id   AF-A0A3S1JIU8-F1
#
_cell.length_a   1.000
_cell.length_b   1.000
_cell.length_c   1.000
_cell.angle_alpha   90.00
_cell.angle_beta   90.00
_cell.angle_gamma   90.00
#
_symmetry.space_group_name_H-M   'P 1'
#
loop_
_entity.id
_entity.type
_entity.pdbx_description
1 polymer ?
#
loop_
_entity_poly.entity_id
_entity_poly.type
_entity_poly.pdbx_seq_one_letter_code
_entity_poly.pdbx_strand_id
1 'polypeptide(L)'
;MNNQEENKRTYLQDQQVCRSWLKILESLRQENALLLNRLAEALRDADNPRFLEQAEIFQTKIISKEESLVLLRHEVMEQLDWLDIVPQPTKEAPHEFAVLEKDVNKMQVEFEKMQYTFNLFLKN
;
A
#
# COMPACT_ATOMS: atom_id res chain seq x y z
N MET A 1 -36.20 -1.60 12.68
CA MET A 1 -35.25 -1.84 11.57
C MET A 1 -34.59 -3.17 11.86
N ASN A 2 -34.54 -4.09 10.90
CA ASN A 2 -34.17 -5.49 11.14
C ASN A 2 -32.63 -5.65 11.13
N ASN A 3 -32.03 -6.29 12.13
CA ASN A 3 -30.56 -6.40 12.28
C ASN A 3 -29.86 -6.99 11.03
N GLN A 4 -30.58 -7.80 10.23
CA GLN A 4 -30.06 -8.36 8.99
C GLN A 4 -29.87 -7.33 7.87
N GLU A 5 -30.71 -6.29 7.80
CA GLU A 5 -30.59 -5.23 6.80
C GLU A 5 -29.44 -4.27 7.13
N GLU A 6 -29.20 -4.03 8.42
CA GLU A 6 -28.11 -3.20 8.91
C GLU A 6 -26.75 -3.86 8.64
N ASN A 7 -26.60 -5.14 9.00
CA ASN A 7 -25.40 -5.92 8.70
C ASN A 7 -25.10 -5.97 7.20
N LYS A 8 -26.13 -6.20 6.37
CA LYS A 8 -25.97 -6.21 4.91
C LYS A 8 -25.47 -4.86 4.37
N ARG A 9 -25.92 -3.74 4.92
CA ARG A 9 -25.44 -2.40 4.53
C ARG A 9 -23.97 -2.20 4.92
N THR A 10 -23.58 -2.61 6.12
CA THR A 10 -22.19 -2.52 6.59
C THR A 10 -21.26 -3.33 5.68
N TYR A 11 -21.58 -4.59 5.36
CA TYR A 11 -20.77 -5.39 4.45
C TYR A 11 -20.61 -4.76 3.06
N LEU A 12 -21.67 -4.17 2.51
CA LEU A 12 -21.59 -3.46 1.22
C LEU A 12 -20.69 -2.23 1.29
N GLN A 13 -20.69 -1.50 2.41
CA GLN A 13 -19.79 -0.37 2.63
C GLN A 13 -18.34 -0.85 2.73
N ASP A 14 -18.08 -1.89 3.54
CA ASP A 14 -16.75 -2.46 3.72
C ASP A 14 -16.18 -2.99 2.39
N GLN A 15 -16.99 -3.63 1.56
CA GLN A 15 -16.59 -4.05 0.21
C GLN A 15 -16.13 -2.88 -0.66
N GLN A 16 -16.89 -1.77 -0.65
CA GLN A 16 -16.55 -0.58 -1.43
C GLN A 16 -15.24 0.04 -0.93
N VAL A 17 -15.04 0.06 0.39
CA VAL A 17 -13.82 0.56 1.01
C VAL A 17 -12.62 -0.31 0.66
N CYS A 18 -12.70 -1.65 0.80
CA CYS A 18 -11.63 -2.56 0.38
C CYS A 18 -11.28 -2.38 -1.10
N ARG A 19 -12.27 -2.25 -1.99
CA ARG A 19 -12.01 -1.96 -3.43
C ARG A 19 -11.30 -0.63 -3.64
N SER A 20 -11.60 0.39 -2.83
CA SER A 20 -10.89 1.67 -2.85
C SER A 20 -9.44 1.52 -2.39
N TRP A 21 -9.22 0.82 -1.27
CA TRP A 21 -7.87 0.55 -0.76
C TRP A 21 -7.01 -0.23 -1.77
N LEU A 22 -7.57 -1.23 -2.46
CA LEU A 22 -6.84 -1.94 -3.51
C LEU A 22 -6.37 -1.01 -4.64
N LYS A 23 -7.18 -0.02 -5.03
CA LYS A 23 -6.77 0.99 -6.03
C LYS A 23 -5.68 1.89 -5.50
N ILE A 24 -5.77 2.33 -4.24
CA ILE A 24 -4.74 3.16 -3.60
C ILE A 24 -3.42 2.40 -3.55
N LEU A 25 -3.42 1.15 -3.05
CA LEU A 25 -2.23 0.33 -2.95
C LEU A 25 -1.59 0.07 -4.32
N GLU A 26 -2.40 -0.15 -5.36
CA GLU A 26 -1.89 -0.30 -6.73
C GLU A 26 -1.26 1.00 -7.25
N SER A 27 -1.85 2.17 -6.98
CA SER A 27 -1.25 3.47 -7.31
C SER A 27 0.10 3.65 -6.63
N LEU A 28 0.19 3.35 -5.33
CA LEU A 28 1.44 3.46 -4.57
C LEU A 28 2.53 2.53 -5.13
N ARG A 29 2.18 1.32 -5.57
CA ARG A 29 3.13 0.40 -6.22
C ARG A 29 3.66 0.94 -7.55
N GLN A 30 2.78 1.49 -8.37
CA GLN A 30 3.19 2.14 -9.63
C GLN A 30 4.12 3.31 -9.37
N GLU A 31 3.81 4.15 -8.39
CA GLU A 31 4.69 5.23 -7.96
C GLU A 31 6.02 4.72 -7.40
N ASN A 32 6.02 3.64 -6.61
CA ASN A 32 7.23 3.03 -6.05
C ASN A 32 8.17 2.55 -7.18
N ALA A 33 7.60 1.91 -8.20
CA ALA A 33 8.35 1.49 -9.39
C ALA A 33 8.93 2.70 -10.16
N LEU A 34 8.19 3.81 -10.25
CA LEU A 34 8.71 5.05 -10.85
C LEU A 34 9.89 5.63 -10.05
N LEU A 35 9.86 5.57 -8.72
CA LEU A 35 11.01 6.00 -7.90
C LEU A 35 12.23 5.12 -8.15
N LEU A 36 12.05 3.80 -8.27
CA LEU A 36 13.14 2.88 -8.58
C LEU A 36 13.76 3.17 -9.95
N ASN A 37 12.93 3.41 -10.97
CA ASN A 37 13.40 3.75 -12.32
C ASN A 37 14.19 5.06 -12.31
N ARG A 38 13.70 6.10 -11.62
CA ARG A 38 14.40 7.38 -11.48
C ARG A 38 15.74 7.24 -10.74
N LEU A 39 15.80 6.37 -9.73
CA LEU A 39 17.04 6.06 -9.03
C LEU A 39 18.04 5.38 -9.95
N ALA A 40 17.59 4.39 -10.74
CA ALA A 40 18.42 3.69 -11.71
C ALA A 40 18.95 4.62 -12.80
N GLU A 41 18.15 5.59 -13.26
CA GLU A 41 18.60 6.63 -14.19
C GLU A 41 19.67 7.52 -13.58
N ALA A 42 19.45 8.01 -12.35
CA ALA A 42 20.40 8.87 -11.66
C ALA A 42 21.73 8.16 -11.35
N LEU A 43 21.72 6.84 -11.20
CA LEU A 43 22.92 6.03 -10.96
C LEU A 43 23.80 5.82 -12.20
N ARG A 44 23.31 6.01 -13.44
CA ARG A 44 24.07 5.66 -14.66
C ARG A 44 25.39 6.39 -14.78
N ASP A 45 25.41 7.65 -14.39
CA ASP A 45 26.56 8.54 -14.52
C ASP A 45 27.11 8.99 -13.15
N ALA A 46 26.68 8.34 -12.06
CA ALA A 46 27.06 8.72 -10.71
C ALA A 46 28.45 8.17 -10.33
N ASP A 47 29.39 9.07 -10.05
CA ASP A 47 30.74 8.76 -9.57
C ASP A 47 31.00 9.22 -8.13
N ASN A 48 30.07 10.02 -7.56
CA ASN A 48 30.19 10.57 -6.22
C ASN A 48 29.88 9.51 -5.15
N PRO A 49 30.85 9.10 -4.30
CA PRO A 49 30.64 8.05 -3.30
C PRO A 49 29.51 8.36 -2.29
N ARG A 50 29.33 9.64 -1.93
CA ARG A 50 28.25 10.05 -1.01
C ARG A 50 26.87 9.90 -1.65
N PHE A 51 26.78 10.17 -2.95
CA PHE A 51 25.54 9.96 -3.70
C PHE A 51 25.20 8.47 -3.75
N LEU A 52 26.20 7.63 -4.06
CA LEU A 52 26.02 6.17 -4.13
C LEU A 52 25.54 5.58 -2.80
N GLU A 53 26.13 5.98 -1.67
CA GLU A 53 25.69 5.54 -0.34
C GLU A 53 24.21 5.92 -0.07
N GLN A 54 23.82 7.16 -0.39
CA GLN A 54 22.42 7.59 -0.23
C GLN A 54 21.48 6.85 -1.19
N ALA A 55 21.93 6.58 -2.41
CA ALA A 55 21.17 5.81 -3.39
C ALA A 55 20.89 4.38 -2.90
N GLU A 56 21.87 3.71 -2.29
CA GLU A 56 21.67 2.37 -1.70
C GLU A 56 20.64 2.37 -0.56
N ILE A 57 20.65 3.42 0.28
CA ILE A 57 19.65 3.60 1.33
C ILE A 57 18.24 3.73 0.72
N PHE A 58 18.09 4.51 -0.35
CA PHE A 58 16.81 4.65 -1.03
C PHE A 58 16.38 3.38 -1.76
N GLN A 59 17.30 2.67 -2.41
CA GLN A 59 17.02 1.39 -3.06
C GLN A 59 16.44 0.38 -2.05
N THR A 60 17.10 0.26 -0.88
CA THR A 60 16.64 -0.63 0.20
C THR A 60 15.24 -0.25 0.69
N LYS A 61 14.99 1.05 0.89
CA LYS A 61 13.67 1.55 1.31
C LYS A 61 12.58 1.27 0.27
N ILE A 62 12.86 1.49 -1.01
CA ILE A 62 11.92 1.26 -2.12
C ILE A 62 11.57 -0.23 -2.23
N ILE A 63 12.56 -1.12 -2.13
CA ILE A 63 12.35 -2.57 -2.16
C ILE A 63 11.50 -3.02 -0.96
N SER A 64 11.87 -2.63 0.26
CA SER A 64 11.11 -2.97 1.47
C SER A 64 9.68 -2.42 1.43
N LYS A 65 9.48 -1.26 0.82
CA LYS A 65 8.15 -0.67 0.63
C LYS A 65 7.32 -1.46 -0.37
N GLU A 66 7.91 -1.98 -1.45
CA GLU A 66 7.22 -2.86 -2.40
C GLU A 66 6.72 -4.14 -1.72
N GLU A 67 7.56 -4.80 -0.93
CA GLU A 67 7.19 -6.00 -0.19
C GLU A 67 6.00 -5.74 0.74
N SER A 68 6.05 -4.62 1.48
CA SER A 68 4.97 -4.25 2.39
C SER A 68 3.66 -3.91 1.66
N LEU A 69 3.75 -3.26 0.49
CA LEU A 69 2.59 -2.97 -0.36
C LEU A 69 1.95 -4.24 -0.90
N VAL A 70 2.76 -5.21 -1.31
CA VAL A 70 2.28 -6.52 -1.81
C VAL A 70 1.55 -7.28 -0.71
N LEU A 71 2.13 -7.33 0.50
CA LEU A 71 1.52 -8.01 1.65
C LEU A 71 0.18 -7.36 2.04
N LEU A 72 0.16 -6.05 2.24
CA LEU A 72 -1.07 -5.35 2.63
C LEU A 72 -2.16 -5.46 1.54
N ARG A 73 -1.78 -5.43 0.26
CA ARG A 73 -2.72 -5.65 -0.84
C ARG A 73 -3.30 -7.07 -0.80
N HIS A 74 -2.50 -8.07 -0.45
CA HIS A 74 -2.97 -9.44 -0.29
C HIS A 74 -3.98 -9.55 0.87
N GLU A 75 -3.68 -8.98 2.03
CA GLU A 75 -4.59 -8.97 3.19
C GLU A 75 -5.93 -8.28 2.88
N VAL A 76 -5.89 -7.14 2.18
CA VAL A 76 -7.11 -6.45 1.73
C VAL A 76 -7.89 -7.27 0.70
N MET A 77 -7.21 -8.01 -0.18
CA MET A 77 -7.87 -8.92 -1.11
C MET A 77 -8.56 -10.08 -0.39
N GLU A 78 -7.89 -10.72 0.57
CA GLU A 78 -8.50 -11.79 1.38
C GLU A 78 -9.74 -11.31 2.13
N GLN A 79 -9.68 -10.09 2.68
CA GLN A 79 -10.82 -9.47 3.33
C GLN A 79 -11.97 -9.21 2.34
N LEU A 80 -11.66 -8.69 1.14
CA LEU A 80 -12.67 -8.45 0.10
C LEU A 80 -13.31 -9.77 -0.38
N ASP A 81 -12.50 -10.80 -0.61
CA ASP A 81 -12.99 -12.12 -1.03
C ASP A 81 -13.91 -12.72 0.05
N TRP A 82 -13.58 -12.56 1.33
CA TRP A 82 -14.43 -12.96 2.45
C TRP A 82 -15.74 -12.16 2.48
N LEU A 83 -15.69 -10.84 2.26
CA LEU A 83 -16.86 -9.97 2.20
C LEU A 83 -17.78 -10.29 1.01
N ASP A 84 -17.25 -10.75 -0.11
CA ASP A 84 -17.99 -11.07 -1.34
C ASP A 84 -18.75 -12.43 -1.26
N ILE A 85 -18.54 -13.24 -0.22
CA ILE A 85 -19.25 -14.53 -0.01
C ILE A 85 -20.74 -14.29 0.33
N VAL A 86 -21.64 -14.99 -0.38
CA VAL A 86 -23.09 -14.92 -0.17
C VAL A 86 -23.69 -16.33 0.02
N PRO A 87 -24.52 -16.58 1.05
CA PRO A 87 -24.83 -15.67 2.17
C PRO A 87 -23.58 -15.39 3.01
N GLN A 88 -23.57 -14.29 3.76
CA GLN A 88 -22.38 -13.86 4.51
C GLN A 88 -21.81 -15.00 5.36
N PRO A 89 -20.47 -15.16 5.38
CA PRO A 89 -19.84 -16.28 6.03
C PRO A 89 -20.10 -16.28 7.54
N THR A 90 -20.36 -17.45 8.11
CA THR A 90 -20.45 -17.66 9.57
C THR A 90 -19.07 -17.75 10.22
N LYS A 91 -18.01 -17.84 9.41
CA LYS A 91 -16.62 -17.84 9.86
C LYS A 91 -16.17 -16.41 10.14
N GLU A 92 -15.31 -16.26 11.14
CA GLU A 92 -14.66 -15.00 11.47
C GLU A 92 -13.94 -14.42 10.24
N ALA A 93 -13.89 -13.08 10.17
CA ALA A 93 -13.16 -12.39 9.13
C ALA A 93 -11.65 -12.73 9.22
N PRO A 94 -10.94 -12.83 8.08
CA PRO A 94 -9.51 -13.11 8.11
C PRO A 94 -8.72 -11.99 8.79
N HIS A 95 -9.22 -10.75 8.69
CA HIS A 95 -8.56 -9.56 9.21
C HIS A 95 -9.56 -8.66 9.95
N GLU A 96 -9.08 -7.94 10.96
CA GLU A 96 -9.86 -6.88 11.58
C GLU A 96 -9.91 -5.65 10.66
N PHE A 97 -11.11 -5.25 10.24
CA PHE A 97 -11.29 -4.15 9.28
C PHE A 97 -10.65 -2.83 9.74
N ALA A 98 -10.74 -2.50 11.03
CA ALA A 98 -10.13 -1.31 11.61
C ALA A 98 -8.59 -1.35 11.61
N VAL A 99 -8.00 -2.56 11.67
CA VAL A 99 -6.55 -2.74 11.55
C VAL A 99 -6.11 -2.48 10.10
N LEU A 100 -6.82 -3.07 9.12
CA LEU A 100 -6.55 -2.81 7.71
C LEU A 100 -6.67 -1.33 7.34
N GLU A 101 -7.70 -0.64 7.85
CA GLU A 101 -7.87 0.80 7.63
C GLU A 101 -6.65 1.58 8.13
N LYS A 102 -6.21 1.28 9.35
CA LYS A 102 -5.04 1.91 9.97
C LYS A 102 -3.78 1.63 9.16
N ASP A 103 -3.61 0.40 8.69
CA ASP A 103 -2.40 -0.02 7.96
C ASP A 103 -2.35 0.61 6.56
N VAL A 104 -3.47 0.70 5.84
CA VAL A 104 -3.56 1.41 4.56
C VAL A 104 -3.29 2.91 4.71
N ASN A 105 -3.81 3.54 5.77
CA ASN A 105 -3.55 4.95 6.05
C ASN A 105 -2.08 5.20 6.42
N LYS A 106 -1.51 4.34 7.27
CA LYS A 106 -0.10 4.40 7.65
C LYS A 106 0.80 4.22 6.44
N MET A 107 0.49 3.26 5.57
CA MET A 107 1.24 2.98 4.34
C MET A 107 1.32 4.21 3.43
N GLN A 108 0.19 4.90 3.20
CA GLN A 108 0.13 6.13 2.41
C GLN A 108 1.05 7.21 3.00
N VAL A 109 0.90 7.51 4.30
CA VAL A 109 1.70 8.56 4.97
C VAL A 109 3.20 8.24 4.93
N GLU A 110 3.58 6.99 5.14
CA GLU A 110 4.98 6.58 5.06
C GLU A 110 5.53 6.66 3.64
N PHE A 111 4.73 6.28 2.64
CA PHE A 111 5.11 6.37 1.24
C PHE A 111 5.31 7.83 0.82
N GLU A 112 4.39 8.73 1.15
CA GLU A 112 4.50 10.17 0.85
C GLU A 112 5.78 10.79 1.45
N LYS A 113 6.12 10.43 2.70
CA LYS A 113 7.36 10.88 3.34
C LYS A 113 8.59 10.35 2.61
N MET A 114 8.59 9.08 2.23
CA MET A 114 9.69 8.49 1.46
C MET A 114 9.83 9.19 0.10
N GLN A 115 8.74 9.40 -0.62
CA GLN A 115 8.72 10.07 -1.91
C GLN A 115 9.22 11.51 -1.81
N TYR A 116 8.79 12.27 -0.79
CA TYR A 116 9.27 13.62 -0.54
C TYR A 116 10.79 13.66 -0.30
N THR A 117 11.30 12.80 0.58
CA THR A 117 12.73 12.75 0.90
C THR A 117 13.57 12.29 -0.30
N PHE A 118 13.08 11.33 -1.09
CA PHE A 118 13.69 10.91 -2.34
C PHE A 118 13.78 12.04 -3.37
N ASN A 119 12.70 12.80 -3.53
CA ASN A 119 12.67 13.95 -4.45
C ASN A 119 13.63 15.06 -4.02
N LEU A 120 13.85 15.27 -2.73
CA LEU A 120 14.88 16.19 -2.24
C LEU A 120 16.29 15.67 -2.51
N PHE A 121 16.51 14.37 -2.33
CA PHE A 121 17.78 13.72 -2.63
C PHE A 121 18.19 13.91 -4.09
N LEU A 122 17.29 13.66 -5.06
CA LEU A 122 17.61 13.81 -6.48
C LEU A 122 17.74 15.26 -6.97
N LYS A 123 17.35 16.25 -6.16
CA LYS A 123 17.48 17.68 -6.51
C LYS A 123 18.84 18.27 -6.10
N ASN A 124 19.55 17.61 -5.19
CA ASN A 124 20.84 18.04 -4.64
C ASN A 124 21.98 17.25 -5.29
#